data_AF-A0A344WBN3-F1
#
_entry.id   AF-A0A344WBN3-F1
#
_cell.length_a   1.000
_cell.length_b   1.000
_cell.length_c   1.000
_cell.angle_alpha   90.00
_cell.angle_beta   90.00
_cell.angle_gamma   90.00
#
_symmetry.space_group_name_H-M   'P 1'
#
loop_
_entity.id
_entity.type
_entity.pdbx_description
1 polymer ?
#
loop_
_entity_poly.entity_id
_entity_poly.type
_entity_poly.pdbx_seq_one_letter_code
_entity_poly.pdbx_strand_id
1 'polypeptide(L)'
;MLRGFFSIATFARFIGLYVCLCLLVVAAETFAVQFGEQEIAQWLPPVPWPLSDQDALLLNISGYLIGAQVGLLSVVSISIALVSLIAQRENAETDVKVYYHEALAFELVASNVALLTVLCLQLLWPFQTVLSLLGASATLITFKPFLLGVHLVWLTLNLLTVAFFIATTLRFVQDKSRQEIRERYIVNITHPSELSARMRRSAYRNASLSILRSASEAAGQDDQAAVFFGSRFDEPQDAVLEATFHHSVMLHDVHMGIVKWVLLRWKNRSLRTLRDAARDEGMGGGRRPLIWFPIDLNLPVQGTTPICFQRHGAELTRLEKLLLRYAFCFRRVRDEV
;
A
#
# COMPACT_ATOMS: atom_id res chain seq x y z
N MET A 1 -8.43 -3.56 -16.82
CA MET A 1 -7.66 -4.81 -16.88
C MET A 1 -6.16 -4.61 -16.98
N LEU A 2 -5.64 -3.84 -17.95
CA LEU A 2 -4.19 -3.56 -18.09
C LEU A 2 -3.53 -3.05 -16.79
N ARG A 3 -4.12 -2.07 -16.09
CA ARG A 3 -3.62 -1.59 -14.80
C ARG A 3 -3.49 -2.69 -13.74
N GLY A 4 -4.46 -3.59 -13.63
CA GLY A 4 -4.40 -4.68 -12.64
C GLY A 4 -3.34 -5.73 -12.94
N PHE A 5 -3.03 -5.93 -14.23
CA PHE A 5 -1.94 -6.82 -14.64
C PHE A 5 -0.56 -6.23 -14.31
N PHE A 6 -0.37 -4.93 -14.56
CA PHE A 6 0.91 -4.25 -14.37
C PHE A 6 1.15 -3.76 -12.94
N SER A 7 0.13 -3.29 -12.20
CA SER A 7 0.32 -2.67 -10.87
C SER A 7 0.74 -3.63 -9.75
N ILE A 8 0.84 -4.94 -10.05
CA ILE A 8 1.17 -6.00 -9.07
C ILE A 8 2.45 -6.74 -9.48
N ALA A 9 2.99 -6.48 -10.68
CA ALA A 9 4.06 -7.26 -11.26
C ALA A 9 5.40 -6.54 -11.17
N THR A 10 6.26 -6.97 -10.23
CA THR A 10 7.66 -6.56 -10.19
C THR A 10 8.44 -7.19 -11.36
N PHE A 11 9.53 -6.56 -11.79
CA PHE A 11 10.47 -7.12 -12.78
C PHE A 11 10.86 -8.58 -12.48
N ALA A 12 11.16 -8.87 -11.21
CA ALA A 12 11.49 -10.22 -10.74
C ALA A 12 10.34 -11.22 -10.99
N ARG A 13 9.08 -10.79 -10.86
CA ARG A 13 7.91 -11.63 -11.14
C ARG A 13 7.75 -11.92 -12.62
N PHE A 14 8.03 -10.95 -13.50
CA PHE A 14 8.02 -11.20 -14.96
C PHE A 14 9.07 -12.22 -15.36
N ILE A 15 10.29 -12.08 -14.86
CA ILE A 15 11.36 -13.08 -15.08
C ILE A 15 10.95 -14.42 -14.49
N GLY A 16 10.45 -14.46 -13.25
CA GLY A 16 10.04 -15.70 -12.60
C GLY A 16 8.95 -16.44 -13.37
N LEU A 17 7.90 -15.74 -13.83
CA LEU A 17 6.85 -16.32 -14.67
C LEU A 17 7.40 -16.85 -15.99
N TYR A 18 8.35 -16.13 -16.60
CA TYR A 18 8.98 -16.57 -17.84
C TYR A 18 9.85 -17.81 -17.63
N VAL A 19 10.68 -17.85 -16.58
CA VAL A 19 11.47 -19.02 -16.22
C VAL A 19 10.56 -20.22 -15.96
N CYS A 20 9.46 -20.04 -15.23
CA CYS A 20 8.46 -21.09 -15.03
C CYS A 20 7.86 -21.57 -16.35
N LEU A 21 7.53 -20.67 -17.28
CA LEU A 21 7.04 -21.02 -18.61
C LEU A 21 8.09 -21.84 -19.37
N CYS A 22 9.35 -21.40 -19.40
CA CYS A 22 10.45 -22.14 -20.02
C CYS A 22 10.67 -23.52 -19.41
N LEU A 23 10.60 -23.64 -18.08
CA LEU A 23 10.73 -24.93 -17.40
C LEU A 23 9.56 -25.86 -17.73
N LEU A 24 8.33 -25.35 -17.74
CA LEU A 24 7.14 -26.12 -18.13
C LEU A 24 7.26 -26.61 -19.57
N VAL A 25 7.73 -25.73 -20.44
CA VAL A 25 8.06 -26.02 -21.84
C VAL A 25 9.08 -27.16 -21.97
N VAL A 26 10.22 -27.06 -21.26
CA VAL A 26 11.28 -28.08 -21.32
C VAL A 26 10.79 -29.39 -20.71
N ALA A 27 9.99 -29.33 -19.65
CA ALA A 27 9.35 -30.50 -19.06
C ALA A 27 8.35 -31.16 -20.03
N ALA A 28 7.57 -30.38 -20.77
CA ALA A 28 6.65 -30.89 -21.78
C ALA A 28 7.39 -31.52 -22.97
N GLU A 29 8.49 -30.91 -23.40
CA GLU A 29 9.37 -31.46 -24.44
C GLU A 29 9.99 -32.79 -23.99
N THR A 30 10.64 -32.82 -22.82
CA THR A 30 11.23 -34.05 -22.28
C THR A 30 10.20 -35.16 -22.09
N PHE A 31 8.99 -34.83 -21.63
CA PHE A 31 7.88 -35.77 -21.52
C PHE A 31 7.44 -36.30 -22.90
N ALA A 32 7.30 -35.43 -23.89
CA ALA A 32 6.92 -35.82 -25.25
C ALA A 32 7.96 -36.76 -25.88
N VAL A 33 9.25 -36.53 -25.63
CA VAL A 33 10.34 -37.43 -26.10
C VAL A 33 10.26 -38.79 -25.42
N GLN A 34 10.10 -38.82 -24.10
CA GLN A 34 10.09 -40.07 -23.33
C GLN A 34 8.90 -40.98 -23.63
N PHE A 35 7.73 -40.39 -23.89
CA PHE A 35 6.47 -41.15 -24.01
C PHE A 35 5.88 -41.17 -25.41
N GLY A 36 6.37 -40.35 -26.34
CA GLY A 36 5.59 -39.96 -27.51
C GLY A 36 6.25 -40.06 -28.88
N GLU A 37 7.55 -40.34 -29.01
CA GLU A 37 8.20 -40.30 -30.33
C GLU A 37 7.55 -41.22 -31.37
N GLN A 38 7.07 -42.40 -30.98
CA GLN A 38 6.44 -43.33 -31.92
C GLN A 38 4.97 -43.04 -32.21
N GLU A 39 4.17 -42.56 -31.25
CA GLU A 39 2.75 -42.31 -31.48
C GLU A 39 2.49 -40.91 -32.03
N ILE A 40 3.18 -39.89 -31.49
CA ILE A 40 2.95 -38.48 -31.86
C ILE A 40 3.43 -38.19 -33.29
N ALA A 41 4.49 -38.84 -33.75
CA ALA A 41 5.00 -38.70 -35.12
C ALA A 41 3.99 -39.15 -36.19
N GLN A 42 3.01 -39.99 -35.83
CA GLN A 42 1.98 -40.47 -36.76
C GLN A 42 0.82 -39.46 -36.93
N TRP A 43 0.57 -38.63 -35.91
CA TRP A 43 -0.51 -37.65 -35.91
C TRP A 43 -0.08 -36.27 -36.44
N LEU A 44 1.21 -35.98 -36.46
CA LEU A 44 1.73 -34.72 -36.97
C LEU A 44 1.92 -34.80 -38.49
N PRO A 45 1.35 -33.86 -39.27
CA PRO A 45 1.58 -33.82 -40.71
C PRO A 45 3.09 -33.61 -40.99
N PRO A 46 3.63 -34.25 -42.04
CA PRO A 46 5.02 -34.06 -42.42
C PRO A 46 5.25 -32.58 -42.71
N VAL A 47 6.25 -32.00 -42.05
CA VAL A 47 6.57 -30.58 -42.19
C VAL A 47 7.14 -30.35 -43.60
N PRO A 48 6.52 -29.48 -44.42
CA PRO A 48 6.84 -29.39 -45.85
C PRO A 48 8.12 -28.62 -46.19
N TRP A 49 8.91 -28.18 -45.20
CA TRP A 49 10.08 -27.32 -45.40
C TRP A 49 11.37 -27.93 -44.82
N PRO A 50 12.54 -27.66 -45.42
CA PRO A 50 13.84 -28.02 -44.85
C PRO A 50 14.02 -27.38 -43.45
N LEU A 51 14.58 -28.14 -42.51
CA LEU A 51 14.89 -27.67 -41.14
C LEU A 51 15.83 -26.44 -41.13
N SER A 52 16.75 -26.34 -42.10
CA SER A 52 17.68 -25.22 -42.24
C SER A 52 16.99 -23.88 -42.46
N ASP A 53 15.89 -23.88 -43.21
CA ASP A 53 15.20 -22.65 -43.60
C ASP A 53 14.36 -22.10 -42.45
N GLN A 54 13.87 -22.99 -41.58
CA GLN A 54 13.11 -22.62 -40.39
C GLN A 54 14.00 -21.97 -39.33
N ASP A 55 15.19 -22.51 -39.08
CA ASP A 55 16.12 -21.93 -38.12
C ASP A 55 16.60 -20.55 -38.58
N ALA A 56 16.88 -20.38 -39.88
CA ALA A 56 17.21 -19.07 -40.45
C ALA A 56 16.06 -18.06 -40.31
N LEU A 57 14.81 -18.50 -40.58
CA LEU A 57 13.63 -17.65 -40.41
C LEU A 57 13.42 -17.23 -38.94
N LEU A 58 13.54 -18.17 -38.01
CA LEU A 58 13.38 -17.90 -36.57
C LEU A 58 14.45 -16.94 -36.05
N LEU A 59 15.70 -17.10 -36.51
CA LEU A 59 16.79 -16.19 -36.17
C LEU A 59 16.51 -14.77 -36.66
N ASN A 60 16.09 -14.64 -37.92
CA ASN A 60 15.76 -13.35 -38.53
C ASN A 60 14.60 -12.67 -37.81
N ILE A 61 13.50 -13.40 -37.54
CA ILE A 61 12.35 -12.85 -36.81
C ILE A 61 12.77 -12.40 -35.41
N SER A 62 13.51 -13.24 -34.67
CA SER A 62 14.01 -12.89 -33.33
C SER A 62 14.87 -11.62 -33.34
N GLY A 63 15.74 -11.47 -34.35
CA GLY A 63 16.52 -10.26 -34.57
C GLY A 63 15.65 -9.02 -34.78
N TYR A 64 14.59 -9.12 -35.57
CA TYR A 64 13.63 -8.02 -35.76
C TYR A 64 12.86 -7.69 -34.47
N LEU A 65 12.48 -8.68 -33.66
CA LEU A 65 11.81 -8.46 -32.38
C LEU A 65 12.71 -7.72 -31.39
N ILE A 66 13.99 -8.09 -31.32
CA ILE A 66 14.99 -7.39 -30.50
C ILE A 66 15.13 -5.94 -30.98
N GLY A 67 15.29 -5.73 -32.29
CA GLY A 67 15.38 -4.39 -32.88
C GLY A 67 14.15 -3.52 -32.54
N ALA A 68 12.96 -4.09 -32.65
CA ALA A 68 11.71 -3.42 -32.28
C ALA A 68 11.68 -3.05 -30.80
N GLN A 69 12.09 -3.95 -29.89
CA GLN A 69 12.15 -3.70 -28.45
C GLN A 69 13.12 -2.57 -28.09
N VAL A 70 14.31 -2.56 -28.70
CA VAL A 70 15.30 -1.47 -28.52
C VAL A 70 14.74 -0.14 -29.01
N GLY A 71 14.03 -0.14 -30.15
CA GLY A 71 13.33 1.04 -30.66
C GLY A 71 12.27 1.56 -29.68
N LEU A 72 11.44 0.68 -29.12
CA LEU A 72 10.42 1.05 -28.14
C LEU A 72 11.03 1.65 -26.87
N LEU A 73 12.08 1.03 -26.32
CA LEU A 73 12.81 1.57 -25.17
C LEU A 73 13.40 2.96 -25.45
N SER A 74 13.93 3.17 -26.65
CA SER A 74 14.47 4.47 -27.07
C SER A 74 13.40 5.55 -27.10
N VAL A 75 12.22 5.26 -27.66
CA VAL A 75 11.09 6.18 -27.68
C VAL A 75 10.60 6.52 -26.26
N VAL A 76 10.49 5.52 -25.39
CA VAL A 76 10.10 5.72 -23.98
C VAL A 76 11.14 6.58 -23.26
N SER A 77 12.44 6.32 -23.46
CA SER A 77 13.53 7.09 -22.85
C SER A 77 13.50 8.56 -23.27
N ILE A 78 13.32 8.84 -24.57
CA ILE A 78 13.22 10.22 -25.09
C ILE A 78 12.01 10.93 -24.48
N SER A 79 10.86 10.25 -24.39
CA SER A 79 9.64 10.82 -23.84
C SER A 79 9.78 11.15 -22.35
N ILE A 80 10.40 10.26 -21.57
CA ILE A 80 10.70 10.48 -20.15
C ILE A 80 11.65 11.67 -19.97
N ALA A 81 12.71 11.75 -20.78
CA ALA A 81 13.66 12.85 -20.76
C ALA A 81 12.97 14.19 -21.07
N LEU A 82 12.08 14.23 -22.06
CA LEU A 82 11.31 15.41 -22.43
C LEU A 82 10.41 15.89 -21.29
N VAL A 83 9.63 14.98 -20.67
CA VAL A 83 8.76 15.34 -19.53
C VAL A 83 9.57 15.82 -18.34
N SER A 84 10.69 15.15 -18.06
CA SER A 84 11.59 15.56 -16.96
C SER A 84 12.14 16.97 -17.19
N LEU A 85 12.55 17.29 -18.43
CA LEU A 85 13.03 18.63 -18.79
C LEU A 85 11.94 19.70 -18.65
N ILE A 86 10.72 19.41 -19.14
CA ILE A 86 9.58 20.33 -19.00
C ILE A 86 9.29 20.60 -17.52
N ALA A 87 9.28 19.55 -16.70
CA ALA A 87 8.98 19.71 -15.29
C ALA A 87 10.07 20.44 -14.50
N GLN A 88 11.34 20.23 -14.85
CA GLN A 88 12.46 21.01 -14.30
C GLN A 88 12.31 22.50 -14.63
N ARG A 89 11.90 22.83 -15.86
CA ARG A 89 11.65 24.21 -16.28
C ARG A 89 10.54 24.88 -15.47
N GLU A 90 9.52 24.12 -15.08
CA GLU A 90 8.34 24.63 -14.37
C GLU A 90 8.42 24.51 -12.84
N ASN A 91 9.53 23.98 -12.28
CA ASN A 91 9.69 23.68 -10.85
C ASN A 91 8.54 22.79 -10.28
N ALA A 92 8.03 21.86 -11.08
CA ALA A 92 6.85 21.04 -10.78
C ALA A 92 7.21 19.59 -10.41
N GLU A 93 8.10 19.39 -9.44
CA GLU A 93 8.61 18.04 -9.07
C GLU A 93 7.51 17.07 -8.60
N THR A 94 6.46 17.58 -7.96
CA THR A 94 5.33 16.76 -7.51
C THR A 94 4.48 16.24 -8.67
N ASP A 95 4.32 17.02 -9.74
CA ASP A 95 3.56 16.62 -10.92
C ASP A 95 4.27 15.51 -11.70
N VAL A 96 5.60 15.49 -11.67
CA VAL A 96 6.43 14.43 -12.28
C VAL A 96 6.15 13.07 -11.64
N LYS A 97 6.06 13.03 -10.30
CA LYS A 97 5.76 11.78 -9.58
C LYS A 97 4.37 11.26 -9.94
N VAL A 98 3.39 12.15 -10.03
CA VAL A 98 2.02 11.81 -10.46
C VAL A 98 2.02 11.31 -11.91
N TYR A 99 2.77 11.97 -12.80
CA TYR A 99 2.92 11.56 -14.19
C TYR A 99 3.51 10.15 -14.31
N TYR A 100 4.62 9.86 -13.62
CA TYR A 100 5.25 8.53 -13.68
C TYR A 100 4.30 7.42 -13.24
N HIS A 101 3.51 7.68 -12.19
CA HIS A 101 2.51 6.75 -11.70
C HIS A 101 1.34 6.58 -12.67
N GLU A 102 0.83 7.67 -13.25
CA GLU A 102 -0.33 7.63 -14.16
C GLU A 102 0.01 7.00 -15.51
N ALA A 103 1.22 7.26 -16.01
CA ALA A 103 1.72 6.77 -17.29
C ALA A 103 2.23 5.31 -17.23
N LEU A 104 2.31 4.69 -16.04
CA LEU A 104 2.84 3.33 -15.84
C LEU A 104 4.28 3.18 -16.40
N ALA A 105 5.08 4.24 -16.30
CA ALA A 105 6.38 4.31 -16.96
C ALA A 105 7.34 3.24 -16.45
N PHE A 106 7.30 2.96 -15.13
CA PHE A 106 8.17 1.97 -14.51
C PHE A 106 7.81 0.56 -14.96
N GLU A 107 6.52 0.21 -14.93
CA GLU A 107 6.01 -1.09 -15.34
C GLU A 107 6.25 -1.34 -16.83
N LEU A 108 6.09 -0.30 -17.65
CA LEU A 108 6.37 -0.34 -19.08
C LEU A 108 7.86 -0.63 -19.34
N VAL A 109 8.77 0.12 -18.72
CA VAL A 109 10.22 -0.09 -18.88
C VAL A 109 10.61 -1.47 -18.39
N ALA A 110 10.12 -1.89 -17.22
CA ALA A 110 10.40 -3.21 -16.67
C ALA A 110 9.94 -4.35 -17.60
N SER A 111 8.75 -4.24 -18.19
CA SER A 111 8.22 -5.23 -19.15
C SER A 111 9.03 -5.30 -20.44
N ASN A 112 9.45 -4.15 -20.99
CA ASN A 112 10.29 -4.13 -22.20
C ASN A 112 11.70 -4.66 -21.92
N VAL A 113 12.32 -4.30 -20.79
CA VAL A 113 13.63 -4.85 -20.40
C VAL A 113 13.55 -6.35 -20.15
N ALA A 114 12.47 -6.82 -19.50
CA ALA A 114 12.24 -8.25 -19.29
C ALA A 114 12.12 -8.99 -20.63
N LEU A 115 11.27 -8.52 -21.55
CA LEU A 115 11.11 -9.14 -22.86
C LEU A 115 12.41 -9.10 -23.68
N LEU A 116 13.16 -8.00 -23.65
CA LEU A 116 14.46 -7.89 -24.32
C LEU A 116 15.46 -8.91 -23.76
N THR A 117 15.56 -9.01 -22.43
CA THR A 117 16.43 -9.99 -21.76
C THR A 117 16.06 -11.41 -22.19
N VAL A 118 14.76 -11.69 -22.21
CA VAL A 118 14.19 -12.95 -22.63
C VAL A 118 14.54 -13.30 -24.07
N LEU A 119 14.37 -12.37 -25.00
CA LEU A 119 14.72 -12.57 -26.42
C LEU A 119 16.23 -12.78 -26.60
N CYS A 120 17.07 -12.05 -25.87
CA CYS A 120 18.52 -12.27 -25.87
C CYS A 120 18.90 -13.66 -25.33
N LEU A 121 18.27 -14.11 -24.25
CA LEU A 121 18.50 -15.45 -23.69
C LEU A 121 18.01 -16.54 -24.64
N GLN A 122 16.86 -16.33 -25.31
CA GLN A 122 16.33 -17.26 -26.30
C GLN A 122 17.23 -17.35 -27.53
N LEU A 123 17.85 -16.23 -27.97
CA LEU A 123 18.79 -16.23 -29.08
C LEU A 123 20.02 -17.10 -28.79
N LEU A 124 20.49 -17.09 -27.54
CA LEU A 124 21.60 -17.94 -27.08
C LEU A 124 21.15 -19.38 -26.78
N TRP A 125 19.87 -19.57 -26.49
CA TRP A 125 19.21 -20.83 -26.10
C TRP A 125 20.06 -21.77 -25.22
N PRO A 126 20.54 -21.31 -24.05
CA PRO A 126 21.50 -22.07 -23.24
C PRO A 126 20.95 -23.43 -22.79
N PHE A 127 19.64 -23.53 -22.53
CA PHE A 127 19.01 -24.78 -22.10
C PHE A 127 19.04 -25.88 -23.16
N GLN A 128 18.93 -25.54 -24.44
CA GLN A 128 19.01 -26.51 -25.54
C GLN A 128 20.45 -26.95 -25.73
N THR A 129 21.42 -26.04 -25.56
CA THR A 129 22.83 -26.41 -25.52
C THR A 129 23.13 -27.39 -24.39
N VAL A 130 22.55 -27.19 -23.20
CA VAL A 130 22.69 -28.14 -22.09
C VAL A 130 22.00 -29.47 -22.41
N LEU A 131 20.78 -29.43 -22.98
CA LEU A 131 20.05 -30.64 -23.35
C LEU A 131 20.76 -31.47 -24.43
N SER A 132 21.40 -30.79 -25.40
CA SER A 132 22.19 -31.45 -26.44
C SER A 132 23.48 -32.05 -25.89
N LEU A 133 24.13 -31.38 -24.93
CA LEU A 133 25.26 -31.95 -24.19
C LEU A 133 24.87 -33.21 -23.38
N LEU A 134 23.63 -33.27 -22.89
CA LEU A 134 23.09 -34.42 -22.17
C LEU A 134 22.57 -35.54 -23.10
N GLY A 135 22.66 -35.36 -24.42
CA GLY A 135 22.21 -36.36 -25.40
C GLY A 135 20.69 -36.53 -25.50
N ALA A 136 19.91 -35.63 -24.88
CA ALA A 136 18.45 -35.66 -24.84
C ALA A 136 17.81 -34.62 -25.78
N SER A 137 18.54 -34.16 -26.79
CA SER A 137 18.05 -33.15 -27.74
C SER A 137 17.12 -33.78 -28.77
N ALA A 138 15.82 -33.75 -28.53
CA ALA A 138 14.85 -33.91 -29.60
C ALA A 138 14.56 -32.54 -30.23
N THR A 139 14.65 -32.43 -31.56
CA THR A 139 14.25 -31.22 -32.26
C THR A 139 12.75 -31.23 -32.50
N LEU A 140 11.94 -30.97 -31.46
CA LEU A 140 10.51 -30.78 -31.63
C LEU A 140 10.24 -29.48 -32.41
N ILE A 141 10.00 -29.64 -33.72
CA ILE A 141 9.82 -28.56 -34.70
C ILE A 141 8.68 -27.60 -34.31
N THR A 142 7.67 -28.09 -33.59
CA THR A 142 6.49 -27.32 -33.18
C THR A 142 6.74 -26.39 -31.99
N PHE A 143 7.83 -26.61 -31.24
CA PHE A 143 8.04 -25.92 -29.98
C PHE A 143 8.54 -24.47 -30.16
N LYS A 144 9.56 -24.29 -31.01
CA LYS A 144 10.12 -22.98 -31.35
C LYS A 144 9.07 -21.96 -31.88
N PRO A 145 8.17 -22.30 -32.83
CA PRO A 145 7.18 -21.36 -33.33
C PRO A 145 6.11 -21.02 -32.28
N PHE A 146 5.77 -21.93 -31.37
CA PHE A 146 4.86 -21.63 -30.26
C PHE A 146 5.45 -20.57 -29.33
N LEU A 147 6.71 -20.76 -28.90
CA LEU A 147 7.41 -19.80 -28.05
C LEU A 147 7.51 -18.43 -28.76
N LEU A 148 7.85 -18.43 -30.05
CA LEU A 148 7.84 -17.21 -30.87
C LEU A 148 6.47 -16.50 -30.87
N GLY A 149 5.36 -17.26 -30.99
CA GLY A 149 4.01 -16.73 -30.88
C GLY A 149 3.74 -16.04 -29.54
N VAL A 150 4.19 -16.63 -28.43
CA VAL A 150 4.10 -16.02 -27.10
C VAL A 150 4.87 -14.70 -27.04
N HIS A 151 6.08 -14.64 -27.61
CA HIS A 151 6.87 -13.41 -27.67
C HIS A 151 6.22 -12.32 -28.53
N LEU A 152 5.60 -12.68 -29.66
CA LEU A 152 4.85 -11.75 -30.50
C LEU A 152 3.66 -11.13 -29.77
N VAL A 153 2.90 -11.94 -29.04
CA VAL A 153 1.79 -11.46 -28.20
C VAL A 153 2.31 -10.51 -27.13
N TRP A 154 3.40 -10.87 -26.43
CA TRP A 154 4.01 -9.99 -25.43
C TRP A 154 4.50 -8.68 -26.05
N LEU A 155 5.17 -8.72 -27.21
CA LEU A 155 5.61 -7.54 -27.94
C LEU A 155 4.43 -6.63 -28.29
N THR A 156 3.30 -7.20 -28.75
CA THR A 156 2.10 -6.43 -29.09
C THR A 156 1.51 -5.76 -27.85
N LEU A 157 1.47 -6.45 -26.71
CA LEU A 157 1.06 -5.84 -25.44
C LEU A 157 1.99 -4.69 -25.02
N ASN A 158 3.31 -4.86 -25.17
CA ASN A 158 4.27 -3.78 -24.93
C ASN A 158 4.03 -2.61 -25.87
N LEU A 159 3.81 -2.84 -27.17
CA LEU A 159 3.52 -1.80 -28.16
C LEU A 159 2.24 -1.01 -27.83
N LEU A 160 1.16 -1.70 -27.47
CA LEU A 160 -0.09 -1.07 -27.02
C LEU A 160 0.13 -0.21 -25.78
N THR A 161 0.95 -0.69 -24.84
CA THR A 161 1.27 0.04 -23.61
C THR A 161 2.14 1.26 -23.91
N VAL A 162 3.09 1.18 -24.85
CA VAL A 162 3.85 2.34 -25.34
C VAL A 162 2.92 3.35 -26.02
N ALA A 163 1.98 2.92 -26.86
CA ALA A 163 1.03 3.82 -27.50
C ALA A 163 0.16 4.55 -26.47
N PHE A 164 -0.32 3.84 -25.44
CA PHE A 164 -1.02 4.43 -24.30
C PHE A 164 -0.15 5.41 -23.52
N PHE A 165 1.11 5.04 -23.25
CA PHE A 165 2.08 5.90 -22.58
C PHE A 165 2.28 7.20 -23.36
N ILE A 166 2.57 7.14 -24.66
CA ILE A 166 2.75 8.32 -25.52
C ILE A 166 1.50 9.20 -25.52
N ALA A 167 0.31 8.61 -25.66
CA ALA A 167 -0.94 9.36 -25.60
C ALA A 167 -1.13 10.08 -24.26
N THR A 168 -0.72 9.44 -23.16
CA THR A 168 -0.75 10.03 -21.81
C THR A 168 0.29 11.13 -21.67
N THR A 169 1.51 10.95 -22.20
CA THR A 169 2.55 11.97 -22.26
C THR A 169 2.09 13.20 -23.04
N LEU A 170 1.51 13.03 -24.23
CA LEU A 170 1.01 14.13 -25.05
C LEU A 170 -0.13 14.88 -24.34
N ARG A 171 -1.03 14.16 -23.68
CA ARG A 171 -2.08 14.77 -22.84
C ARG A 171 -1.49 15.53 -21.66
N PHE A 172 -0.47 14.98 -21.02
CA PHE A 172 0.21 15.65 -19.91
C PHE A 172 0.94 16.92 -20.36
N VAL A 173 1.48 16.96 -21.57
CA VAL A 173 2.06 18.19 -22.14
C VAL A 173 1.00 19.30 -22.36
N GLN A 174 -0.29 18.96 -22.44
CA GLN A 174 -1.38 19.94 -22.55
C GLN A 174 -1.83 20.44 -21.17
N ASP A 175 -1.62 21.73 -20.88
CA ASP A 175 -1.86 22.36 -19.57
C ASP A 175 -3.25 22.14 -18.96
N LYS A 176 -4.31 22.06 -19.78
CA LYS A 176 -5.68 21.85 -19.29
C LYS A 176 -5.89 20.47 -18.65
N SER A 177 -5.19 19.43 -19.11
CA SER A 177 -5.37 18.09 -18.53
C SER A 177 -4.59 17.90 -17.22
N ARG A 178 -3.51 18.68 -17.02
CA ARG A 178 -2.72 18.67 -15.78
C ARG A 178 -3.57 19.05 -14.56
N GLN A 179 -4.43 20.06 -14.70
CA GLN A 179 -5.30 20.51 -13.62
C GLN A 179 -6.34 19.44 -13.23
N GLU A 180 -6.99 18.81 -14.21
CA GLU A 180 -7.98 17.75 -13.95
C GLU A 180 -7.37 16.48 -13.33
N ILE A 181 -6.14 16.12 -13.75
CA ILE A 181 -5.42 14.97 -13.19
C ILE A 181 -4.99 15.28 -11.75
N ARG A 182 -4.49 16.50 -11.49
CA ARG A 182 -4.12 16.94 -10.14
C ARG A 182 -5.34 16.95 -9.20
N GLU A 183 -6.48 17.46 -9.67
CA GLU A 183 -7.72 17.47 -8.91
C GLU A 183 -8.20 16.05 -8.57
N ARG A 184 -8.22 15.14 -9.55
CA ARG A 184 -8.58 13.73 -9.31
C ARG A 184 -7.61 13.00 -8.37
N TYR A 185 -6.31 13.28 -8.46
CA TYR A 185 -5.31 12.68 -7.58
C TYR A 185 -5.49 13.16 -6.14
N ILE A 186 -5.68 14.46 -5.93
CA ILE A 186 -5.91 15.06 -4.60
C ILE A 186 -7.19 14.48 -3.97
N VAL A 187 -8.28 14.38 -4.75
CA VAL A 187 -9.55 13.86 -4.24
C VAL A 187 -9.47 12.37 -3.87
N ASN A 188 -8.77 11.55 -4.66
CA ASN A 188 -8.80 10.09 -4.46
C ASN A 188 -7.74 9.57 -3.48
N ILE A 189 -6.58 10.22 -3.36
CA ILE A 189 -5.45 9.65 -2.62
C ILE A 189 -5.20 10.40 -1.31
N THR A 190 -5.09 11.73 -1.33
CA THR A 190 -4.78 12.49 -0.12
C THR A 190 -6.03 12.78 0.72
N HIS A 191 -7.16 13.10 0.08
CA HIS A 191 -8.38 13.45 0.79
C HIS A 191 -8.89 12.36 1.76
N PRO A 192 -8.95 11.06 1.43
CA PRO A 192 -9.50 10.06 2.35
C PRO A 192 -8.62 9.84 3.59
N SER A 193 -7.28 9.92 3.45
CA SER A 193 -6.38 9.74 4.58
C SER A 193 -6.43 10.93 5.53
N GLU A 194 -6.47 12.16 5.02
CA GLU A 194 -6.66 13.35 5.84
C GLU A 194 -8.05 13.40 6.48
N LEU A 195 -9.10 13.12 5.71
CA LEU A 195 -10.48 13.16 6.18
C LEU A 195 -10.71 12.10 7.27
N SER A 196 -10.18 10.89 7.10
CA SER A 196 -10.24 9.85 8.13
C SER A 196 -9.47 10.26 9.39
N ALA A 197 -8.28 10.88 9.28
CA ALA A 197 -7.54 11.39 10.42
C ALA A 197 -8.30 12.51 11.16
N ARG A 198 -8.93 13.44 10.43
CA ARG A 198 -9.77 14.51 11.00
C ARG A 198 -11.02 13.93 11.66
N MET A 199 -11.69 12.96 11.03
CA MET A 199 -12.84 12.26 11.59
C MET A 199 -12.47 11.53 12.88
N ARG A 200 -11.33 10.83 12.92
CA ARG A 200 -10.83 10.17 14.14
C ARG A 200 -10.55 11.16 15.27
N ARG A 201 -9.89 12.28 14.99
CA ARG A 201 -9.67 13.36 15.98
C ARG A 201 -11.00 13.93 16.49
N SER A 202 -11.95 14.20 15.60
CA SER A 202 -13.28 14.69 15.97
C SER A 202 -14.04 13.67 16.83
N ALA A 203 -14.03 12.40 16.44
CA ALA A 203 -14.66 11.31 17.20
C ALA A 203 -14.03 11.14 18.59
N TYR A 204 -12.71 11.30 18.71
CA TYR A 204 -12.00 11.26 19.98
C TYR A 204 -12.37 12.42 20.90
N ARG A 205 -12.37 13.66 20.39
CA ARG A 205 -12.77 14.85 21.16
C ARG A 205 -14.24 14.78 21.61
N ASN A 206 -15.11 14.22 20.77
CA ASN A 206 -16.53 14.04 21.06
C ASN A 206 -16.86 12.73 21.82
N ALA A 207 -15.86 11.91 22.16
CA ALA A 207 -16.09 10.63 22.84
C ALA A 207 -16.70 10.82 24.24
N SER A 208 -16.45 11.97 24.87
CA SER A 208 -17.06 12.33 26.16
C SER A 208 -18.58 12.34 26.09
N LEU A 209 -19.15 12.95 25.04
CA LEU A 209 -20.59 13.07 24.85
C LEU A 209 -21.22 11.69 24.69
N SER A 210 -20.63 10.81 23.86
CA SER A 210 -21.20 9.47 23.62
C SER A 210 -21.12 8.56 24.85
N ILE A 211 -20.02 8.62 25.61
CA ILE A 211 -19.83 7.82 26.83
C ILE A 211 -20.81 8.29 27.91
N LEU A 212 -20.93 9.60 28.13
CA LEU A 212 -21.77 10.16 29.20
C LEU A 212 -23.26 10.09 28.88
N ARG A 213 -23.67 10.32 27.62
CA ARG A 213 -25.08 10.27 27.23
C ARG A 213 -25.68 8.88 27.44
N SER A 214 -24.94 7.82 27.06
CA SER A 214 -25.38 6.44 27.27
C SER A 214 -25.60 6.08 28.74
N ALA A 215 -24.92 6.76 29.66
CA ALA A 215 -25.07 6.55 31.10
C ALA A 215 -26.15 7.45 31.73
N SER A 216 -26.39 8.63 31.16
CA SER A 216 -27.38 9.59 31.67
C SER A 216 -28.81 9.15 31.33
N GLU A 217 -29.05 8.72 30.09
CA GLU A 217 -30.35 8.22 29.63
C GLU A 217 -30.86 7.04 30.49
N ALA A 218 -29.95 6.17 30.93
CA ALA A 218 -30.30 5.02 31.78
C ALA A 218 -30.61 5.40 33.24
N ALA A 219 -30.12 6.54 33.72
CA ALA A 219 -30.18 6.90 35.14
C ALA A 219 -31.21 8.00 35.46
N GLY A 220 -31.75 8.70 34.46
CA GLY A 220 -32.80 9.72 34.63
C GLY A 220 -32.41 10.90 35.54
N GLN A 221 -31.11 11.11 35.79
CA GLN A 221 -30.61 12.05 36.80
C GLN A 221 -29.46 12.90 36.24
N ASP A 222 -29.62 14.22 36.32
CA ASP A 222 -28.77 15.25 35.70
C ASP A 222 -27.47 15.55 36.48
N ASP A 223 -27.05 14.63 37.37
CA ASP A 223 -25.85 14.77 38.19
C ASP A 223 -24.63 14.21 37.45
N GLN A 224 -24.12 15.01 36.51
CA GLN A 224 -23.20 14.54 35.49
C GLN A 224 -21.74 14.72 35.91
N ALA A 225 -21.08 13.60 36.24
CA ALA A 225 -19.63 13.52 36.16
C ALA A 225 -19.18 13.92 34.74
N ALA A 226 -18.18 14.78 34.64
CA ALA A 226 -17.71 15.31 33.36
C ALA A 226 -16.44 14.59 32.91
N VAL A 227 -16.35 14.34 31.60
CA VAL A 227 -15.19 13.72 30.96
C VAL A 227 -14.79 14.58 29.77
N PHE A 228 -13.49 14.85 29.58
CA PHE A 228 -12.99 15.58 28.41
C PHE A 228 -11.82 14.85 27.76
N PHE A 229 -11.68 14.99 26.44
CA PHE A 229 -10.62 14.40 25.62
C PHE A 229 -9.98 15.46 24.73
N GLY A 230 -8.65 15.52 24.69
CA GLY A 230 -7.89 16.41 23.80
C GLY A 230 -7.97 17.89 24.16
N SER A 231 -8.35 18.23 25.40
CA SER A 231 -8.36 19.60 25.90
C SER A 231 -7.28 19.77 26.96
N ARG A 232 -6.38 20.73 26.77
CA ARG A 232 -5.50 21.22 27.82
C ARG A 232 -6.23 22.34 28.56
N PHE A 233 -6.43 22.15 29.85
CA PHE A 233 -6.88 23.20 30.76
C PHE A 233 -5.65 23.83 31.40
N ASP A 234 -5.63 25.15 31.55
CA ASP A 234 -4.43 25.92 31.97
C ASP A 234 -4.06 25.74 33.46
N GLU A 235 -4.88 25.07 34.27
CA GLU A 235 -4.56 24.86 35.69
C GLU A 235 -3.60 23.69 35.90
N PRO A 236 -2.48 23.88 36.63
CA PRO A 236 -1.61 22.79 37.06
C PRO A 236 -2.39 21.92 38.04
N GLN A 237 -2.86 20.77 37.56
CA GLN A 237 -3.49 19.75 38.38
C GLN A 237 -2.60 18.53 38.43
N ASP A 238 -2.58 17.82 39.57
CA ASP A 238 -1.76 16.63 39.73
C ASP A 238 -2.21 15.54 38.76
N ALA A 239 -1.28 15.07 37.94
CA ALA A 239 -1.54 14.00 36.99
C ALA A 239 -1.73 12.67 37.73
N VAL A 240 -2.91 12.07 37.60
CA VAL A 240 -3.20 10.77 38.22
C VAL A 240 -2.49 9.63 37.49
N LEU A 241 -2.26 9.82 36.19
CA LEU A 241 -1.57 8.89 35.33
C LEU A 241 -0.61 9.63 34.42
N GLU A 242 0.67 9.32 34.55
CA GLU A 242 1.73 9.79 33.67
C GLU A 242 2.40 8.62 32.94
N ALA A 243 2.95 8.94 31.77
CA ALA A 243 3.89 8.10 31.06
C ALA A 243 5.10 8.91 30.63
N THR A 244 6.28 8.31 30.75
CA THR A 244 7.55 8.91 30.35
C THR A 244 8.01 8.30 29.04
N PHE A 245 8.27 9.14 28.04
CA PHE A 245 8.71 8.73 26.72
C PHE A 245 10.12 9.26 26.43
N HIS A 246 11.07 8.36 26.18
CA HIS A 246 12.45 8.72 25.83
C HIS A 246 12.60 9.22 24.38
N HIS A 247 11.65 8.90 23.51
CA HIS A 247 11.62 9.32 22.10
C HIS A 247 10.31 10.04 21.80
N SER A 248 10.29 10.80 20.70
CA SER A 248 9.05 11.36 20.17
C SER A 248 8.08 10.24 19.79
N VAL A 249 6.95 10.19 20.49
CA VAL A 249 5.86 9.25 20.24
C VAL A 249 4.58 10.03 19.99
N MET A 250 3.64 9.46 19.26
CA MET A 250 2.30 10.02 19.10
C MET A 250 1.25 9.01 19.56
N LEU A 251 0.14 9.52 20.09
CA LEU A 251 -1.03 8.70 20.37
C LEU A 251 -1.66 8.31 19.03
N HIS A 252 -1.47 7.06 18.63
CA HIS A 252 -1.92 6.55 17.34
C HIS A 252 -3.32 5.99 17.42
N ASP A 253 -3.67 5.33 18.52
CA ASP A 253 -4.99 4.73 18.70
C ASP A 253 -5.42 4.67 20.16
N VAL A 254 -6.73 4.60 20.39
CA VAL A 254 -7.32 4.51 21.73
C VAL A 254 -8.42 3.46 21.73
N HIS A 255 -8.27 2.42 22.54
CA HIS A 255 -9.28 1.39 22.73
C HIS A 255 -10.48 1.93 23.51
N MET A 256 -11.38 2.62 22.82
CA MET A 256 -12.53 3.32 23.42
C MET A 256 -13.46 2.40 24.23
N GLY A 257 -13.55 1.11 23.91
CA GLY A 257 -14.31 0.15 24.70
C GLY A 257 -13.78 0.02 26.14
N ILE A 258 -12.46 -0.05 26.30
CA ILE A 258 -11.80 -0.15 27.61
C ILE A 258 -11.95 1.18 28.37
N VAL A 259 -11.70 2.30 27.69
CA VAL A 259 -11.86 3.64 28.28
C VAL A 259 -13.29 3.85 28.77
N LYS A 260 -14.29 3.52 27.94
CA LYS A 260 -15.71 3.59 28.31
C LYS A 260 -16.00 2.77 29.55
N TRP A 261 -15.53 1.53 29.62
CA TRP A 261 -15.76 0.67 30.78
C TRP A 261 -15.14 1.26 32.06
N VAL A 262 -13.90 1.74 31.99
CA VAL A 262 -13.21 2.37 33.14
C VAL A 262 -13.97 3.61 33.60
N LEU A 263 -14.37 4.48 32.68
CA LEU A 263 -15.08 5.72 33.00
C LEU A 263 -16.46 5.47 33.60
N LEU A 264 -17.22 4.48 33.09
CA LEU A 264 -18.52 4.10 33.66
C LEU A 264 -18.38 3.55 35.08
N ARG A 265 -17.38 2.68 35.29
CA ARG A 265 -17.09 2.13 36.62
C ARG A 265 -16.67 3.24 37.59
N TRP A 266 -15.76 4.12 37.18
CA TRP A 266 -15.32 5.26 37.97
C TRP A 266 -16.48 6.20 38.29
N LYS A 267 -17.30 6.58 37.29
CA LYS A 267 -18.49 7.43 37.48
C LYS A 267 -19.40 6.88 38.56
N ASN A 268 -19.74 5.59 38.49
CA ASN A 268 -20.62 4.95 39.45
C ASN A 268 -20.05 4.96 40.88
N ARG A 269 -18.73 4.81 41.03
CA ARG A 269 -18.06 4.90 42.33
C ARG A 269 -18.05 6.34 42.86
N SER A 270 -17.66 7.30 42.02
CA SER A 270 -17.61 8.72 42.37
C SER A 270 -18.97 9.28 42.79
N LEU A 271 -20.05 8.88 42.12
CA LEU A 271 -21.41 9.28 42.50
C LEU A 271 -21.85 8.70 43.83
N ARG A 272 -21.44 7.47 44.18
CA ARG A 272 -21.70 6.89 45.51
C ARG A 272 -20.99 7.68 46.59
N THR A 273 -19.69 7.93 46.41
CA THR A 273 -18.89 8.71 47.37
C THR A 273 -19.45 10.12 47.58
N LEU A 274 -19.93 10.77 46.51
CA LEU A 274 -20.59 12.07 46.62
C LEU A 274 -21.91 12.03 47.40
N ARG A 275 -22.74 10.99 47.19
CA ARG A 275 -24.00 10.83 47.93
C ARG A 275 -23.75 10.59 49.41
N ASP A 276 -22.73 9.84 49.74
CA ASP A 276 -22.34 9.57 51.13
C ASP A 276 -21.81 10.86 51.79
N ALA A 277 -20.92 11.59 51.13
CA ALA A 277 -20.40 12.88 51.63
C ALA A 277 -21.51 13.94 51.79
N ALA A 278 -22.48 13.98 50.87
CA ALA A 278 -23.60 14.92 50.95
C ALA A 278 -24.53 14.66 52.16
N ARG A 279 -24.57 13.42 52.68
CA ARG A 279 -25.33 13.09 53.89
C ARG A 279 -24.63 13.59 55.15
N ASP A 280 -23.31 13.58 55.17
CA ASP A 280 -22.52 13.87 56.37
C ASP A 280 -22.26 15.37 56.59
N GLU A 281 -22.10 16.18 55.53
CA GLU A 281 -21.60 17.56 55.68
C GLU A 281 -22.61 18.71 55.44
N GLY A 282 -23.85 18.45 55.06
CA GLY A 282 -24.95 19.45 55.06
C GLY A 282 -24.76 20.73 54.21
N MET A 283 -23.60 20.96 53.57
CA MET A 283 -23.27 22.23 52.94
C MET A 283 -22.66 22.06 51.53
N GLY A 284 -23.53 21.73 50.57
CA GLY A 284 -23.79 22.49 49.34
C GLY A 284 -22.68 22.91 48.36
N GLY A 285 -21.41 22.59 48.57
CA GLY A 285 -20.33 22.90 47.62
C GLY A 285 -20.15 21.82 46.56
N GLY A 286 -21.13 21.65 45.66
CA GLY A 286 -21.20 20.57 44.66
C GLY A 286 -20.03 20.53 43.67
N ARG A 287 -18.89 19.98 44.10
CA ARG A 287 -17.72 19.73 43.26
C ARG A 287 -17.98 18.52 42.37
N ARG A 288 -18.28 18.78 41.10
CA ARG A 288 -18.55 17.73 40.10
C ARG A 288 -17.29 16.88 39.85
N PRO A 289 -17.39 15.53 39.85
CA PRO A 289 -16.27 14.67 39.49
C PRO A 289 -15.91 14.93 38.04
N LEU A 290 -14.63 15.14 37.79
CA LEU A 290 -14.11 15.50 36.48
C LEU A 290 -12.88 14.65 36.19
N ILE A 291 -12.87 14.00 35.03
CA ILE A 291 -11.67 13.37 34.46
C ILE A 291 -11.40 13.99 33.10
N TRP A 292 -10.14 14.28 32.78
CA TRP A 292 -9.80 14.64 31.41
C TRP A 292 -8.48 14.02 30.94
N PHE A 293 -8.44 13.78 29.64
CA PHE A 293 -7.30 13.20 28.93
C PHE A 293 -6.71 14.28 28.01
N PRO A 294 -5.58 14.92 28.39
CA PRO A 294 -5.03 16.09 27.68
C PRO A 294 -4.31 15.73 26.37
N ILE A 295 -4.11 14.43 26.11
CA ILE A 295 -3.38 13.95 24.93
C ILE A 295 -4.30 14.00 23.71
N ASP A 296 -3.84 14.64 22.65
CA ASP A 296 -4.49 14.70 21.34
C ASP A 296 -3.97 13.58 20.42
N LEU A 297 -4.85 13.07 19.55
CA LEU A 297 -4.49 12.06 18.56
C LEU A 297 -3.54 12.62 17.48
N ASN A 298 -2.50 11.86 17.18
CA ASN A 298 -1.48 12.17 16.17
C ASN A 298 -0.71 13.48 16.43
N LEU A 299 -0.58 13.91 17.68
CA LEU A 299 0.40 14.94 18.05
C LEU A 299 1.63 14.28 18.69
N PRO A 300 2.85 14.68 18.29
CA PRO A 300 4.06 14.18 18.90
C PRO A 300 4.16 14.69 20.35
N VAL A 301 4.54 13.80 21.25
CA VAL A 301 4.83 14.06 22.66
C VAL A 301 6.15 13.39 23.03
N GLN A 302 6.90 14.02 23.93
CA GLN A 302 8.18 13.53 24.43
C GLN A 302 8.33 13.92 25.91
N GLY A 303 9.08 13.12 26.66
CA GLY A 303 9.28 13.32 28.09
C GLY A 303 8.12 12.78 28.93
N THR A 304 7.96 13.31 30.15
CA THR A 304 6.86 12.95 31.04
C THR A 304 5.59 13.64 30.58
N THR A 305 4.66 12.87 30.04
CA THR A 305 3.38 13.36 29.52
C THR A 305 2.23 12.85 30.41
N PRO A 306 1.36 13.74 30.91
CA PRO A 306 0.17 13.33 31.64
C PRO A 306 -0.83 12.68 30.69
N ILE A 307 -1.24 11.45 31.01
CA ILE A 307 -2.28 10.71 30.27
C ILE A 307 -3.66 11.09 30.78
N CYS A 308 -3.81 11.18 32.10
CA CYS A 308 -5.10 11.41 32.75
C CYS A 308 -4.92 12.31 33.94
N PHE A 309 -5.77 13.33 34.00
CA PHE A 309 -5.97 14.13 35.20
C PHE A 309 -7.34 13.83 35.78
N GLN A 310 -7.46 14.02 37.09
CA GLN A 310 -8.69 13.82 37.82
C GLN A 310 -8.88 14.99 38.79
N ARG A 311 -10.08 15.52 38.85
CA ARG A 311 -10.49 16.53 39.83
C ARG A 311 -11.76 16.05 40.50
N HIS A 312 -11.69 15.91 41.83
CA HIS A 312 -12.80 15.41 42.65
C HIS A 312 -13.24 13.96 42.31
N GLY A 313 -14.13 13.41 43.13
CA GLY A 313 -14.63 12.04 42.99
C GLY A 313 -13.69 10.97 43.58
N ALA A 314 -14.06 9.71 43.40
CA ALA A 314 -13.31 8.57 43.92
C ALA A 314 -12.02 8.35 43.12
N GLU A 315 -10.90 8.07 43.78
CA GLU A 315 -9.63 7.79 43.09
C GLU A 315 -9.74 6.61 42.11
N LEU A 316 -8.99 6.71 41.01
CA LEU A 316 -8.80 5.59 40.09
C LEU A 316 -8.04 4.45 40.78
N THR A 317 -8.63 3.26 40.75
CA THR A 317 -8.03 2.03 41.26
C THR A 317 -6.82 1.62 40.43
N ARG A 318 -5.92 0.81 40.99
CA ARG A 318 -4.74 0.30 40.26
C ARG A 318 -5.13 -0.43 38.96
N LEU A 319 -6.22 -1.19 38.96
CA LEU A 319 -6.75 -1.87 37.79
C LEU A 319 -7.20 -0.88 36.71
N GLU A 320 -7.95 0.16 37.07
CA GLU A 320 -8.40 1.19 36.13
C GLU A 320 -7.21 1.98 35.55
N LYS A 321 -6.20 2.30 36.37
CA LYS A 321 -4.95 2.93 35.91
C LYS A 321 -4.21 2.03 34.90
N LEU A 322 -4.13 0.73 35.17
CA LEU A 322 -3.50 -0.25 34.27
C LEU A 322 -4.26 -0.38 32.95
N LEU A 323 -5.59 -0.49 33.01
CA LEU A 323 -6.45 -0.58 31.82
C LEU A 323 -6.40 0.70 30.98
N LEU A 324 -6.35 1.88 31.61
CA LEU A 324 -6.12 3.12 30.89
C LEU A 324 -4.74 3.10 30.22
N ARG A 325 -3.66 2.71 30.90
CA ARG A 325 -2.33 2.59 30.24
C ARG A 325 -2.36 1.68 29.01
N TYR A 326 -3.08 0.57 29.08
CA TYR A 326 -3.23 -0.35 27.95
C TYR A 326 -4.13 0.20 26.83
N ALA A 327 -5.15 0.99 27.18
CA ALA A 327 -6.08 1.53 26.20
C ALA A 327 -5.44 2.58 25.29
N PHE A 328 -4.49 3.38 25.79
CA PHE A 328 -3.79 4.41 25.02
C PHE A 328 -2.58 3.80 24.29
N CYS A 329 -2.69 3.64 22.97
CA CYS A 329 -1.67 3.03 22.14
C CYS A 329 -0.77 4.09 21.51
N PHE A 330 0.50 4.10 21.91
CA PHE A 330 1.51 5.02 21.40
C PHE A 330 2.33 4.37 20.28
N ARG A 331 2.67 5.16 19.27
CA ARG A 331 3.56 4.76 18.17
C ARG A 331 4.71 5.75 18.07
N ARG A 332 5.93 5.24 17.87
CA ARG A 332 7.11 6.09 17.63
C ARG A 332 6.93 6.88 16.33
N VAL A 333 7.16 8.18 16.38
CA VAL A 333 7.22 9.03 15.18
C VAL A 333 8.59 8.74 14.55
N ARG A 334 8.59 8.32 13.28
CA ARG A 334 9.84 8.28 12.52
C ARG A 334 10.11 9.72 12.13
N ASP A 335 11.24 10.26 12.56
CA ASP A 335 11.72 11.55 12.09
C ASP A 335 11.94 11.38 10.57
N GLU A 336 10.98 11.80 9.77
CA GLU A 336 11.17 11.97 8.33
C GLU A 336 12.10 13.18 8.18
N VAL A 337 13.40 12.88 8.04
CA VAL A 337 14.47 13.83 7.67
C VAL A 337 14.43 14.08 6.17
#